data_AF-A0A652YZL5-F1
#
_entry.id   AF-A0A652YZL5-F1
#
_cell.length_a   1.000
_cell.length_b   1.000
_cell.length_c   1.000
_cell.angle_alpha   90.00
_cell.angle_beta   90.00
_cell.angle_gamma   90.00
#
_symmetry.space_group_name_H-M   'P 1'
#
loop_
_entity.id
_entity.type
_entity.pdbx_description
1 polymer ?
#
loop_
_entity_poly.entity_id
_entity_poly.type
_entity_poly.pdbx_seq_one_letter_code
_entity_poly.pdbx_strand_id
1 'polypeptide(L)'
;MTLVKAMLTTTDAGAVAINFQFNPSSLLFSRTVKWKEEAAYTTAGFPKVSYSNRGAETLKLSNLWFDTYEYATKTSVLTLISPIIKSTEIAGSLKRPPVYIFAWGENYMKCVVTNISYELTMFLADGTPVRAKVSIDLQEVDDI
;
A
#
# COMPACT_ATOMS: atom_id res chain seq x y z
N MET A 1 -13.31 14.89 20.15
CA MET A 1 -12.93 14.53 18.77
C MET A 1 -12.35 13.13 18.79
N THR A 2 -12.92 12.19 18.05
CA THR A 2 -12.43 10.81 17.95
C THR A 2 -11.34 10.72 16.88
N LEU A 3 -10.30 9.93 17.14
CA LEU A 3 -9.23 9.71 16.19
C LEU A 3 -9.75 8.89 15.01
N VAL A 4 -9.72 9.44 13.79
CA VAL A 4 -9.99 8.67 12.57
C VAL A 4 -8.76 7.86 12.19
N LYS A 5 -8.96 6.56 11.94
CA LYS A 5 -7.89 5.64 11.55
C LYS A 5 -7.82 5.53 10.03
N ALA A 6 -6.60 5.42 9.51
CA ALA A 6 -6.37 5.03 8.13
C ALA A 6 -6.72 3.54 7.93
N MET A 7 -7.24 3.18 6.77
CA MET A 7 -7.61 1.81 6.41
C MET A 7 -7.56 1.57 4.90
N LEU A 8 -7.45 0.31 4.51
CA LEU A 8 -7.73 -0.15 3.15
C LEU A 8 -9.05 -0.92 3.17
N THR A 9 -10.08 -0.36 2.57
CA THR A 9 -11.38 -1.03 2.42
C THR A 9 -11.46 -1.74 1.08
N THR A 10 -12.29 -2.76 0.95
CA THR A 10 -12.46 -3.51 -0.30
C THR A 10 -13.91 -3.95 -0.44
N THR A 11 -14.37 -4.03 -1.68
CA THR A 11 -15.67 -4.60 -2.07
C THR A 11 -15.52 -5.96 -2.73
N ASP A 12 -14.28 -6.43 -2.97
CA ASP A 12 -14.02 -7.71 -3.63
C ASP A 12 -14.36 -8.87 -2.68
N ALA A 13 -15.20 -9.80 -3.15
CA ALA A 13 -15.62 -10.94 -2.36
C ALA A 13 -14.42 -11.85 -2.02
N GLY A 14 -14.26 -12.18 -0.74
CA GLY A 14 -13.15 -13.00 -0.23
C GLY A 14 -11.92 -12.21 0.19
N ALA A 15 -11.88 -10.89 -0.06
CA ALA A 15 -10.88 -10.00 0.51
C ALA A 15 -11.37 -9.41 1.84
N VAL A 16 -10.42 -9.06 2.72
CA VAL A 16 -10.72 -8.50 4.04
C VAL A 16 -10.15 -7.11 4.13
N ALA A 17 -10.90 -6.18 4.71
CA ALA A 17 -10.42 -4.82 4.96
C ALA A 17 -9.20 -4.83 5.89
N ILE A 18 -8.24 -3.97 5.61
CA ILE A 18 -7.01 -3.84 6.40
C ILE A 18 -7.12 -2.58 7.25
N ASN A 19 -7.09 -2.77 8.56
CA ASN A 19 -7.06 -1.68 9.52
C ASN A 19 -5.62 -1.47 10.03
N PHE A 20 -5.13 -0.24 9.93
CA PHE A 20 -3.82 0.09 10.50
C PHE A 20 -3.94 0.32 12.01
N GLN A 21 -3.08 -0.34 12.79
CA GLN A 21 -3.08 -0.18 14.25
C GLN A 21 -2.69 1.25 14.65
N PHE A 22 -1.67 1.80 14.01
CA PHE A 22 -1.26 3.19 14.12
C PHE A 22 -1.37 3.87 12.76
N ASN A 23 -1.71 5.15 12.76
CA ASN A 23 -1.82 5.91 11.53
C ASN A 23 -0.42 6.12 10.92
N PRO A 24 -0.31 6.13 9.57
CA PRO A 24 0.94 6.49 8.92
C PRO A 24 1.37 7.92 9.31
N SER A 25 2.67 8.12 9.48
CA SER A 25 3.24 9.44 9.76
C SER A 25 3.24 10.38 8.56
N SER A 26 3.20 9.82 7.35
CA SER A 26 3.25 10.54 6.08
C SER A 26 2.65 9.69 4.96
N LEU A 27 2.07 10.35 3.96
CA LEU A 27 1.60 9.75 2.73
C LEU A 27 2.46 10.28 1.58
N LEU A 28 3.13 9.40 0.83
CA LEU A 28 3.95 9.80 -0.31
C LEU A 28 3.27 9.38 -1.62
N PHE A 29 2.68 10.35 -2.30
CA PHE A 29 2.12 10.15 -3.64
C PHE A 29 3.16 10.47 -4.71
N SER A 30 3.25 9.64 -5.74
CA SER A 30 4.15 9.85 -6.87
C SER A 30 3.46 9.48 -8.18
N ARG A 31 3.76 10.22 -9.25
CA ARG A 31 3.24 9.93 -10.58
C ARG A 31 4.26 10.34 -11.62
N THR A 32 4.49 9.47 -12.60
CA THR A 32 5.40 9.73 -13.71
C THR A 32 4.62 9.93 -15.01
N VAL A 33 4.96 10.97 -15.76
CA VAL A 33 4.45 11.19 -17.13
C VAL A 33 5.55 10.83 -18.11
N LYS A 34 5.24 9.95 -19.07
CA LYS A 34 6.19 9.53 -20.09
C LYS A 34 6.10 10.46 -21.29
N TRP A 35 7.25 10.98 -21.70
CA TRP A 35 7.46 11.76 -22.91
C TRP A 35 8.37 10.96 -23.83
N LYS A 36 8.10 11.02 -25.14
CA LYS A 36 8.95 10.43 -26.17
C LYS A 36 9.80 11.53 -26.78
N GLU A 37 11.11 11.35 -26.77
CA GLU A 37 12.02 12.18 -27.53
C GLU A 37 12.05 11.70 -28.99
N GLU A 38 11.85 12.62 -29.91
CA GLU A 38 11.94 12.36 -31.34
C GLU A 38 13.36 12.65 -31.83
N ALA A 39 13.80 11.93 -32.86
CA ALA A 39 15.11 12.15 -33.47
C ALA A 39 15.24 13.53 -34.17
N ALA A 40 14.12 14.24 -34.36
CA ALA A 40 14.10 15.57 -34.95
C ALA A 40 14.31 16.64 -33.87
N TYR A 41 15.14 17.64 -34.19
CA TYR A 41 15.44 18.76 -33.30
C TYR A 41 14.61 20.00 -33.68
N THR A 42 14.35 20.85 -32.69
CA THR A 42 13.83 22.20 -32.87
C THR A 42 14.91 23.10 -33.48
N THR A 43 14.51 24.26 -34.01
CA THR A 43 15.45 25.27 -34.55
C THR A 43 16.46 25.76 -33.50
N ALA A 44 16.13 25.64 -32.21
CA ALA A 44 17.03 25.96 -31.09
C ALA A 44 17.93 24.78 -30.65
N GLY A 45 17.88 23.64 -31.34
CA GLY A 45 18.74 22.47 -31.07
C GLY A 45 18.23 21.52 -29.99
N PHE A 46 17.06 21.74 -29.40
CA PHE A 46 16.45 20.81 -28.45
C PHE A 46 15.72 19.66 -29.16
N PRO A 47 15.78 18.41 -28.67
CA PRO A 47 15.00 17.32 -29.23
C PRO A 47 13.51 17.65 -29.12
N LYS A 48 12.75 17.35 -30.18
CA LYS A 48 11.29 17.45 -30.10
C LYS A 48 10.78 16.38 -29.14
N VAL A 49 9.83 16.74 -28.29
CA VAL A 49 9.20 15.81 -27.35
C VAL A 49 7.70 15.72 -27.63
N SER A 50 7.18 14.50 -27.65
CA SER A 50 5.75 14.23 -27.76
C SER A 50 5.25 13.50 -26.52
N TYR A 51 4.05 13.87 -26.07
CA TYR A 51 3.41 13.20 -24.94
C TYR A 51 3.10 11.74 -25.30
N SER A 52 3.45 10.80 -24.41
CA SER A 52 3.15 9.38 -24.59
C SER A 52 1.94 8.98 -23.75
N ASN A 53 2.13 8.89 -22.44
CA ASN A 53 1.06 8.54 -21.51
C ASN A 53 1.39 8.97 -20.07
N ARG A 54 0.33 9.13 -19.29
CA ARG A 54 0.39 9.29 -17.84
C ARG A 54 0.51 7.91 -17.19
N GLY A 55 1.50 7.73 -16.32
CA GLY A 55 1.59 6.54 -15.48
C GLY A 55 0.55 6.58 -14.36
N ALA A 56 0.23 5.40 -13.82
CA ALA A 56 -0.58 5.27 -12.62
C ALA A 56 0.09 6.01 -11.45
N GLU A 57 -0.70 6.65 -10.60
CA GLU A 57 -0.18 7.19 -9.34
C GLU A 57 0.16 6.06 -8.38
N THR A 58 1.20 6.25 -7.60
CA THR A 58 1.61 5.33 -6.55
C THR A 58 1.56 6.03 -5.21
N LEU A 59 1.13 5.30 -4.18
CA LEU A 59 1.15 5.75 -2.81
C LEU A 59 2.05 4.82 -2.00
N LYS A 60 3.10 5.38 -1.42
CA LYS A 60 4.02 4.67 -0.53
C LYS A 60 3.70 4.97 0.92
N LEU A 61 3.34 3.92 1.67
CA LEU A 61 3.14 3.96 3.11
C LEU A 61 4.36 3.29 3.77
N SER A 62 5.17 4.07 4.46
CA SER A 62 6.39 3.58 5.11
C SER A 62 6.24 3.57 6.63
N ASN A 63 6.93 2.63 7.28
CA ASN A 63 7.04 2.57 8.74
C ASN A 63 5.69 2.41 9.47
N LEU A 64 4.77 1.65 8.90
CA LEU A 64 3.52 1.27 9.57
C LEU A 64 3.86 0.32 10.72
N TRP A 65 3.66 0.76 11.94
CA TRP A 65 3.93 -0.05 13.12
C TRP A 65 2.75 -0.95 13.46
N PHE A 66 3.08 -2.17 13.88
CA PHE A 66 2.16 -3.13 14.49
C PHE A 66 2.81 -3.71 15.74
N ASP A 67 2.04 -3.86 16.80
CA ASP A 67 2.51 -4.24 18.12
C ASP A 67 1.44 -5.06 18.87
N THR A 68 1.87 -6.18 19.43
CA THR A 68 1.05 -7.06 20.29
C THR A 68 1.71 -7.29 21.66
N TYR A 69 2.75 -6.55 22.00
CA TYR A 69 3.53 -6.74 23.22
C TYR A 69 2.71 -6.45 24.49
N GLU A 70 1.93 -5.38 24.46
CA GLU A 70 1.06 -4.94 25.57
C GLU A 70 -0.27 -5.71 25.62
N TYR A 71 -0.50 -6.67 24.71
CA TYR A 71 -1.76 -7.43 24.71
C TYR A 71 -1.78 -8.39 25.89
N ALA A 72 -2.95 -8.51 26.53
CA ALA A 72 -3.13 -9.44 27.65
C ALA A 72 -2.81 -10.90 27.27
N THR A 73 -2.97 -11.24 25.99
CA THR A 73 -2.61 -12.54 25.42
C THR A 73 -1.31 -12.46 24.62
N LYS A 74 -0.44 -13.46 24.78
CA LYS A 74 0.74 -13.65 23.94
C LYS A 74 0.31 -13.95 22.51
N THR A 75 0.22 -12.92 21.67
CA THR A 75 -0.23 -13.03 20.29
C THR A 75 0.89 -12.59 19.37
N SER A 76 1.17 -13.36 18.32
CA SER A 76 2.14 -12.96 17.30
C SER A 76 1.62 -11.77 16.50
N VAL A 77 2.48 -10.78 16.25
CA VAL A 77 2.17 -9.64 15.39
C VAL A 77 1.83 -10.05 13.95
N LEU A 78 2.27 -11.25 13.53
CA LEU A 78 1.93 -11.84 12.23
C LEU A 78 0.42 -11.96 12.02
N THR A 79 -0.36 -12.11 13.10
CA THR A 79 -1.83 -12.14 13.02
C THR A 79 -2.41 -10.80 12.58
N LEU A 80 -1.81 -9.67 13.01
CA LEU A 80 -2.24 -8.33 12.63
C LEU A 80 -1.84 -7.96 11.20
N ILE A 81 -0.66 -8.41 10.75
CA ILE A 81 -0.16 -8.11 9.40
C ILE A 81 -0.59 -9.13 8.36
N SER A 82 -1.15 -10.29 8.75
CA SER A 82 -1.61 -11.32 7.81
C SER A 82 -2.60 -10.81 6.75
N PRO A 83 -3.59 -9.95 7.07
CA PRO A 83 -4.46 -9.34 6.05
C PRO A 83 -3.68 -8.52 5.02
N ILE A 84 -2.60 -7.84 5.43
CA ILE A 84 -1.73 -7.09 4.53
C ILE A 84 -1.02 -8.07 3.60
N ILE A 85 -0.42 -9.13 4.12
CA ILE A 85 0.30 -10.12 3.29
C ILE A 85 -0.65 -10.73 2.25
N LYS A 86 -1.84 -11.18 2.69
CA LYS A 86 -2.88 -11.78 1.83
C LYS A 86 -3.43 -10.83 0.78
N SER A 87 -3.26 -9.52 0.92
CA SER A 87 -3.69 -8.54 -0.09
C SER A 87 -2.96 -8.67 -1.44
N THR A 88 -1.82 -9.36 -1.45
CA THR A 88 -1.05 -9.66 -2.67
C THR A 88 -1.38 -11.04 -3.25
N GLU A 89 -2.22 -11.82 -2.57
CA GLU A 89 -2.65 -13.15 -3.00
C GLU A 89 -3.98 -13.07 -3.75
N ILE A 90 -4.28 -14.11 -4.55
CA ILE A 90 -5.59 -14.24 -5.19
C ILE A 90 -6.63 -14.59 -4.12
N ALA A 91 -7.66 -13.76 -3.98
CA ALA A 91 -8.72 -13.97 -2.99
C ALA A 91 -9.94 -14.68 -3.60
N GLY A 92 -10.39 -15.76 -2.95
CA GLY A 92 -11.63 -16.45 -3.30
C GLY A 92 -11.67 -16.92 -4.75
N SER A 93 -12.69 -16.50 -5.50
CA SER A 93 -12.88 -16.81 -6.93
C SER A 93 -12.28 -15.77 -7.87
N LEU A 94 -11.58 -14.75 -7.35
CA LEU A 94 -10.92 -13.76 -8.18
C LEU A 94 -9.81 -14.43 -9.02
N LYS A 95 -9.46 -13.82 -10.15
CA LYS A 95 -8.29 -14.21 -10.97
C LYS A 95 -7.10 -13.25 -10.76
N ARG A 96 -7.21 -12.36 -9.78
CA ARG A 96 -6.27 -11.28 -9.47
C ARG A 96 -6.25 -11.02 -7.96
N PRO A 97 -5.22 -10.34 -7.44
CA PRO A 97 -5.27 -9.77 -6.12
C PRO A 97 -6.44 -8.78 -5.95
N PRO A 98 -6.93 -8.58 -4.71
CA PRO A 98 -8.03 -7.67 -4.45
C PRO A 98 -7.69 -6.21 -4.75
N VAL A 99 -8.72 -5.46 -5.12
CA VAL A 99 -8.68 -3.99 -5.20
C VAL A 99 -9.15 -3.41 -3.88
N TYR A 100 -8.46 -2.37 -3.45
CA TYR A 100 -8.74 -1.64 -2.22
C TYR A 100 -9.04 -0.17 -2.51
N ILE A 101 -9.63 0.51 -1.54
CA ILE A 101 -9.70 1.96 -1.45
C ILE A 101 -8.93 2.36 -0.19
N PHE A 102 -7.86 3.15 -0.36
CA PHE A 102 -7.18 3.76 0.77
C PHE A 102 -8.00 4.95 1.28
N ALA A 103 -8.38 4.89 2.56
CA ALA A 103 -9.22 5.88 3.20
C ALA A 103 -8.64 6.33 4.54
N TRP A 104 -8.69 7.63 4.79
CA TRP A 104 -8.37 8.23 6.09
C TRP A 104 -9.15 9.53 6.28
N GLY A 105 -10.33 9.42 6.91
CA GLY A 105 -11.31 10.51 6.96
C GLY A 105 -12.11 10.61 5.65
N GLU A 106 -11.40 10.65 4.53
CA GLU A 106 -11.96 10.63 3.17
C GLU A 106 -11.29 9.54 2.33
N ASN A 107 -11.85 9.23 1.18
CA ASN A 107 -11.27 8.28 0.22
C ASN A 107 -10.19 8.99 -0.60
N TYR A 108 -8.98 8.46 -0.59
CA TYR A 108 -7.84 9.03 -1.31
C TYR A 108 -7.66 8.41 -2.70
N MET A 109 -7.69 7.08 -2.78
CA MET A 109 -7.33 6.36 -4.01
C MET A 109 -7.90 4.94 -4.03
N LYS A 110 -8.40 4.52 -5.20
CA LYS A 110 -8.64 3.10 -5.53
C LYS A 110 -7.34 2.47 -6.04
N CYS A 111 -6.88 1.40 -5.41
CA CYS A 111 -5.54 0.88 -5.61
C CYS A 111 -5.44 -0.64 -5.42
N VAL A 112 -4.36 -1.21 -5.96
CA VAL A 112 -3.89 -2.56 -5.60
C VAL A 112 -2.59 -2.47 -4.81
N VAL A 113 -2.32 -3.48 -4.00
CA VAL A 113 -1.03 -3.61 -3.32
C VAL A 113 -0.03 -4.22 -4.28
N THR A 114 1.05 -3.51 -4.58
CA THR A 114 2.08 -3.96 -5.53
C THR A 114 3.34 -4.47 -4.84
N ASN A 115 3.60 -4.02 -3.63
CA ASN A 115 4.76 -4.45 -2.86
C ASN A 115 4.49 -4.37 -1.36
N ILE A 116 5.00 -5.35 -0.62
CA ILE A 116 4.97 -5.40 0.84
C ILE A 116 6.35 -5.78 1.32
N SER A 117 6.89 -4.98 2.23
CA SER A 117 8.08 -5.33 3.01
C SER A 117 7.74 -5.20 4.49
N TYR A 118 8.13 -6.18 5.31
CA TYR A 118 7.95 -6.09 6.75
C TYR A 118 9.19 -6.59 7.48
N GLU A 119 9.51 -5.91 8.56
CA GLU A 119 10.60 -6.23 9.47
C GLU A 119 9.99 -6.64 10.82
N LEU A 120 10.26 -7.87 11.26
CA LEU A 120 9.85 -8.33 12.57
C LEU A 120 10.89 -7.86 13.60
N THR A 121 10.43 -7.19 14.63
CA THR A 121 11.26 -6.66 15.71
C THR A 121 10.64 -7.09 17.04
N MET A 122 11.44 -7.16 18.10
CA MET A 122 10.97 -7.55 19.44
C MET A 122 10.34 -8.95 19.51
N PHE A 123 10.99 -9.85 20.25
CA PHE A 123 10.59 -11.25 20.36
C PHE A 123 10.38 -11.61 21.81
N LEU A 124 9.37 -12.44 22.10
CA LEU A 124 9.23 -13.07 23.40
C LEU A 124 10.34 -14.11 23.61
N ALA A 125 10.48 -14.61 24.84
CA ALA A 125 11.49 -15.61 25.18
C ALA A 125 11.34 -16.93 24.40
N ASP A 126 10.14 -17.23 23.90
CA ASP A 126 9.86 -18.39 23.05
C ASP A 126 10.10 -18.12 21.54
N GLY A 127 10.57 -16.93 21.19
CA GLY A 127 10.84 -16.53 19.80
C GLY A 127 9.63 -15.96 19.06
N THR A 128 8.47 -15.79 19.72
CA THR A 128 7.28 -15.19 19.07
C THR A 128 7.53 -13.71 18.75
N PRO A 129 7.41 -13.28 17.48
CA PRO A 129 7.52 -11.87 17.12
C PRO A 129 6.28 -11.09 17.59
N VAL A 130 6.49 -10.00 18.31
CA VAL A 130 5.41 -9.18 18.89
C VAL A 130 5.39 -7.74 18.37
N ARG A 131 6.34 -7.36 17.50
CA ARG A 131 6.31 -6.07 16.81
C ARG A 131 6.74 -6.21 15.36
N ALA A 132 6.13 -5.43 14.48
CA ALA A 132 6.48 -5.40 13.08
C ALA A 132 6.46 -3.97 12.55
N LYS A 133 7.38 -3.71 11.64
CA LYS A 133 7.45 -2.47 10.87
C LYS A 133 7.18 -2.80 9.41
N VAL A 134 6.05 -2.35 8.89
CA VAL A 134 5.55 -2.69 7.55
C VAL A 134 5.66 -1.48 6.63
N SER A 135 6.05 -1.71 5.38
CA SER A 135 5.91 -0.73 4.29
C SER A 135 5.14 -1.36 3.15
N ILE A 136 4.22 -0.58 2.58
CA ILE A 136 3.31 -1.02 1.53
C ILE A 136 3.39 0.00 0.39
N ASP A 137 3.59 -0.49 -0.83
CA ASP A 137 3.45 0.31 -2.03
C ASP A 137 2.10 -0.02 -2.69
N LEU A 138 1.33 1.04 -2.95
CA LEU A 138 0.03 0.99 -3.58
C LEU A 138 0.13 1.60 -4.98
N GLN A 139 -0.59 1.03 -5.93
CA GLN A 139 -0.71 1.58 -7.27
C GLN A 139 -2.18 1.82 -7.61
N GLU A 140 -2.45 3.02 -8.14
CA GLU A 140 -3.75 3.43 -8.68
C GLU A 140 -4.22 2.43 -9.72
N VAL A 141 -5.49 2.05 -9.62
CA VAL A 141 -6.18 1.29 -10.65
C VAL A 141 -7.46 2.00 -11.02
N ASP A 142 -7.74 2.01 -12.31
CA ASP A 142 -9.02 2.46 -12.82
C ASP A 142 -10.12 1.43 -12.49
N ASP A 143 -11.38 1.75 -12.74
CA ASP A 143 -12.47 0.79 -12.61
C ASP A 143 -12.22 -0.44 -13.51
N ILE A 144 -11.83 -1.57 -12.89
CA ILE A 144 -11.71 -2.89 -13.52
C ILE A 144 -13.09 -3.44 -13.87
#